data_AF-A0A2N0LUJ5-F1
#
_entry.id   AF-A0A2N0LUJ5-F1
#
_cell.length_a   1.000
_cell.length_b   1.000
_cell.length_c   1.000
_cell.angle_alpha   90.00
_cell.angle_beta   90.00
_cell.angle_gamma   90.00
#
_symmetry.space_group_name_H-M   'P 1'
#
loop_
_entity.id
_entity.type
_entity.pdbx_description
1 polymer ?
#
loop_
_entity_poly.entity_id
_entity_poly.type
_entity_poly.pdbx_seq_one_letter_code
_entity_poly.pdbx_strand_id
1 'polypeptide(L)' 'MAGTNPEISHEEILAALTDEAKRLWGDARAVVLQSYLENAAKQLGNTAQVLPEPEVEPGYYQ' A
#
# COMPACT_ATOMS: atom_id res chain seq x y z
N MET A 1 -13.02 11.06 -4.69
CA MET A 1 -12.37 9.82 -5.19
C MET A 1 -10.88 10.09 -5.30
N ALA A 2 -10.05 9.45 -4.47
CA ALA A 2 -8.61 9.64 -4.52
C ALA A 2 -8.09 9.03 -5.82
N GLY A 3 -7.70 9.90 -6.76
CA GLY A 3 -7.13 9.48 -8.04
C GLY A 3 -5.81 8.79 -7.80
N THR A 4 -5.82 7.46 -7.74
CA THR A 4 -4.62 6.66 -7.99
C THR A 4 -4.24 6.88 -9.44
N ASN A 5 -3.13 7.58 -9.66
CA ASN A 5 -2.56 7.81 -10.97
C ASN A 5 -2.40 6.44 -11.67
N PRO A 6 -3.08 6.17 -12.80
CA PRO A 6 -3.19 4.82 -13.36
C PRO A 6 -1.92 4.32 -14.07
N GLU A 7 -0.84 5.10 -14.07
CA GLU A 7 0.37 4.80 -14.84
C GLU A 7 1.45 4.05 -14.05
N ILE A 8 1.34 3.93 -12.73
CA ILE A 8 2.36 3.23 -11.92
C ILE A 8 1.71 2.05 -11.23
N SER A 9 2.09 0.85 -11.64
CA SER A 9 1.67 -0.39 -10.99
C SER A 9 2.20 -0.47 -9.55
N HIS A 10 1.48 -1.16 -8.68
CA HIS A 10 1.94 -1.42 -7.31
C HIS A 10 3.31 -2.11 -7.27
N GLU A 11 3.62 -2.92 -8.28
CA GLU A 11 4.89 -3.62 -8.45
C GLU A 11 6.03 -2.63 -8.71
N GLU A 12 5.81 -1.62 -9.56
CA GLU A 12 6.78 -0.55 -9.82
C GLU A 12 7.04 0.32 -8.59
N ILE A 13 6.00 0.62 -7.80
CA ILE A 13 6.16 1.34 -6.53
C ILE A 13 7.00 0.53 -5.54
N LEU A 14 6.72 -0.78 -5.41
CA LEU A 14 7.46 -1.65 -4.51
C LEU A 14 8.93 -1.80 -4.95
N ALA A 15 9.18 -1.93 -6.25
CA ALA A 15 10.52 -1.99 -6.80
C ALA A 15 11.31 -0.70 -6.50
N ALA A 16 10.73 0.47 -6.78
CA ALA A 16 11.36 1.76 -6.52
C ALA A 16 11.68 1.98 -5.04
N LEU A 17 10.75 1.63 -4.14
CA LEU A 17 10.97 1.72 -2.70
C LEU A 17 12.06 0.77 -2.21
N THR A 18 12.12 -0.44 -2.77
CA THR A 18 13.13 -1.44 -2.39
C THR A 18 14.51 -1.04 -2.88
N ASP A 19 14.63 -0.51 -4.09
CA ASP A 19 15.92 -0.05 -4.64
C ASP A 19 16.44 1.17 -3.90
N GLU A 20 15.57 2.11 -3.53
CA GLU A 20 15.96 3.25 -2.69
C GLU A 20 16.39 2.80 -1.28
N ALA A 21 15.70 1.81 -0.71
CA ALA A 21 16.08 1.24 0.57
C ALA A 21 17.44 0.53 0.52
N LYS A 22 17.76 -0.17 -0.58
CA LYS A 22 19.09 -0.76 -0.81
C LYS A 22 20.15 0.32 -0.89
N ARG A 23 19.89 1.39 -1.63
CA ARG A 23 20.81 2.53 -1.81
C ARG A 23 21.14 3.22 -0.48
N LEU A 24 20.16 3.39 0.39
CA LEU A 24 20.32 4.12 1.66
C LEU A 24 20.82 3.26 2.82
N TRP A 25 20.38 2.00 2.89
CA TRP A 25 20.57 1.16 4.09
C TRP A 25 21.17 -0.23 3.82
N GLY A 26 21.47 -0.55 2.57
CA GLY A 26 22.03 -1.83 2.14
C GLY A 26 20.99 -2.96 2.00
N ASP A 27 21.40 -4.04 1.34
CA ASP A 27 20.52 -5.14 0.93
C ASP A 27 19.77 -5.81 2.09
N ALA A 28 20.47 -6.04 3.21
CA ALA A 28 19.87 -6.70 4.37
C ALA A 28 18.68 -5.92 4.93
N ARG A 29 18.75 -4.58 4.93
CA ARG A 29 17.66 -3.75 5.45
C ARG A 29 16.52 -3.60 4.44
N ALA A 30 16.84 -3.58 3.14
CA ALA A 30 15.85 -3.53 2.08
C ALA A 30 14.95 -4.78 2.06
N VAL A 31 15.51 -5.98 2.24
CA VAL A 31 14.74 -7.23 2.30
C VAL A 31 13.74 -7.22 3.47
N VAL A 32 14.19 -6.71 4.63
CA VAL A 32 13.33 -6.56 5.80
C VAL A 32 12.20 -5.57 5.52
N LEU A 33 12.51 -4.44 4.87
CA LEU A 33 11.52 -3.41 4.53
C LEU A 33 10.47 -3.93 3.53
N GLN A 34 10.91 -4.64 2.49
CA GLN A 34 10.01 -5.31 1.54
C GLN A 34 9.07 -6.27 2.27
N SER A 35 9.60 -7.11 3.17
CA SER A 35 8.80 -8.06 3.95
C SER A 35 7.74 -7.36 4.81
N TYR A 36 8.07 -6.21 5.41
CA TYR A 36 7.11 -5.40 6.18
C TYR A 36 6.02 -4.81 5.29
N LEU A 37 6.38 -4.27 4.12
CA LEU A 37 5.44 -3.68 3.17
C LEU A 37 4.44 -4.73 2.64
N GLU A 38 4.93 -5.92 2.27
CA GLU A 38 4.07 -7.02 1.82
C GLU A 38 3.12 -7.50 2.91
N ASN A 39 3.59 -7.59 4.16
CA ASN A 39 2.75 -7.97 5.29
C ASN A 39 1.69 -6.90 5.59
N ALA A 40 2.06 -5.62 5.58
CA ALA A 40 1.13 -4.51 5.75
C ALA A 40 0.05 -4.51 4.66
N ALA A 41 0.42 -4.73 3.40
CA ALA A 41 -0.53 -4.82 2.29
C ALA A 41 -1.53 -5.97 2.49
N LYS A 42 -1.05 -7.15 2.92
CA LYS A 42 -1.92 -8.29 3.27
C LYS A 42 -2.88 -7.95 4.41
N GLN A 43 -2.39 -7.30 5.47
CA GLN A 43 -3.22 -6.91 6.60
C GLN A 43 -4.29 -5.89 6.21
N LEU A 44 -3.94 -4.90 5.39
CA LEU A 44 -4.91 -3.93 4.86
C LEU A 44 -5.97 -4.60 4.00
N GLY A 45 -5.57 -5.53 3.12
CA GLY A 45 -6.50 -6.31 2.30
C GLY A 45 -7.46 -7.15 3.16
N ASN A 46 -6.94 -7.85 4.18
CA ASN A 46 -7.77 -8.62 5.10
C ASN A 46 -8.71 -7.72 5.91
N THR A 47 -8.23 -6.56 6.35
CA THR A 47 -9.03 -5.59 7.12
C THR A 47 -10.14 -5.02 6.25
N ALA A 48 -9.87 -4.71 4.99
CA ALA A 48 -10.87 -4.21 4.05
C ALA A 48 -12.01 -5.23 3.80
N GLN A 49 -11.74 -6.54 3.88
CA GLN A 49 -12.77 -7.57 3.74
C GLN A 49 -13.72 -7.67 4.94
N VAL A 50 -13.29 -7.23 6.12
CA VAL A 50 -14.08 -7.32 7.36
C VAL A 50 -14.64 -5.97 7.81
N LEU A 51 -14.22 -4.88 7.18
CA LEU A 51 -14.77 -3.56 7.46
C LEU A 51 -16.23 -3.53 6.98
N PRO A 52 -17.16 -3.06 7.82
CA PRO A 52 -18.53 -2.82 7.38
C PRO A 52 -18.51 -1.80 6.24
N GLU A 53 -19.43 -1.95 5.29
CA GLU A 53 -19.62 -0.93 4.25
C GLU A 53 -19.84 0.42 4.95
N PRO A 54 -19.13 1.47 4.53
CA PRO A 54 -19.32 2.78 5.12
C PRO A 54 -20.79 3.18 4.95
N GLU A 55 -21.50 3.36 6.06
CA GLU A 55 -22.85 3.93 6.06
C GLU A 55 -22.75 5.34 5.48
N VAL A 56 -23.08 5.48 4.20
CA VAL A 56 -23.18 6.78 3.56
C VAL A 56 -24.47 7.39 4.08
N GLU A 57 -24.40 8.35 5.01
CA GLU A 57 -25.59 9.08 5.41
C GLU A 57 -26.22 9.73 4.16
N PRO A 58 -27.48 9.39 3.82
CA PRO A 58 -28.14 9.92 2.63
C PRO A 58 -28.52 11.38 2.88
N GLY A 59 -27.54 12.28 2.72
CA GLY A 59 -27.73 13.71 2.91
C GLY A 59 -26.48 14.57 2.80
N TYR A 60 -25.28 14.03 3.03
CA TYR A 60 -24.04 14.83 3.07
C TYR A 60 -23.19 14.78 1.81
N TYR A 61 -23.29 13.70 1.03
CA TYR A 61 -22.60 13.57 -0.26
C TYR A 61 -23.64 13.52 -1.39
N GLN A 62 -24.12 14.69 -1.80
CA GLN A 62 -24.74 14.90 -3.11
C GLN A 62 -23.69 15.40 -4.09
#